data_AF-A0AAD7ZJ83-F1
#
_entry.id   AF-A0AAD7ZJ83-F1
#
_cell.length_a   1.000
_cell.length_b   1.000
_cell.length_c   1.000
_cell.angle_alpha   90.00
_cell.angle_beta   90.00
_cell.angle_gamma   90.00
#
_symmetry.space_group_name_H-M   'P 1'
#
loop_
_entity.id
_entity.type
_entity.pdbx_description
1 polymer ?
#
loop_
_entity_poly.entity_id
_entity_poly.type
_entity_poly.pdbx_seq_one_letter_code
_entity_poly.pdbx_strand_id
1 'polypeptide(L)'
;DGVREPEVDPSQDYEMLHGYENGTHTVIRFRRRYDTCDSNDYRITNDTMRVLYSYHATKSELAGSLPYHGPHHRGSVSLYLFDRLNLQESIPEKTLTWDLKTSV
;
A
#
# COMPACT_ATOMS: atom_id res chain seq x y z
N ASP A 1 -1.04 -13.85 18.76
CA ASP A 1 -2.11 -14.71 18.19
C ASP A 1 -2.93 -13.91 17.19
N GLY A 2 -2.47 -13.85 15.94
CA GLY A 2 -2.92 -12.90 14.90
C GLY A 2 -4.06 -13.41 14.02
N VAL A 3 -5.09 -14.02 14.62
CA VAL A 3 -6.25 -14.59 13.91
C VAL A 3 -7.54 -13.91 14.38
N ARG A 4 -7.50 -12.59 14.54
CA ARG A 4 -8.69 -11.80 14.90
C ARG A 4 -9.13 -11.02 13.68
N GLU A 5 -10.44 -11.05 13.43
CA GLU A 5 -11.07 -10.22 12.42
C GLU A 5 -10.85 -8.73 12.73
N PRO A 6 -10.50 -7.88 11.74
CA PRO A 6 -10.38 -6.45 11.94
C PRO A 6 -11.69 -5.85 12.46
N GLU A 7 -11.59 -4.93 13.41
CA GLU A 7 -12.75 -4.16 13.87
C GLU A 7 -13.16 -3.14 12.80
N VAL A 8 -14.46 -2.88 12.69
CA VAL A 8 -14.97 -1.83 11.80
C VAL A 8 -14.54 -0.47 12.36
N ASP A 9 -13.88 0.32 11.53
CA ASP A 9 -13.47 1.69 11.87
C ASP A 9 -14.70 2.59 12.05
N PRO A 10 -14.88 3.25 13.21
CA PRO A 10 -15.98 4.18 13.41
C PRO A 10 -15.82 5.50 12.64
N SER A 11 -14.63 5.82 12.13
CA SER A 11 -14.36 7.01 11.32
C SER A 11 -14.24 6.65 9.84
N GLN A 12 -14.68 7.57 8.96
CA GLN A 12 -14.50 7.42 7.51
C GLN A 12 -13.52 8.48 7.00
N ASP A 13 -12.22 8.17 7.08
CA ASP A 13 -11.13 9.07 6.67
C ASP A 13 -10.64 8.84 5.23
N TYR A 14 -11.19 7.84 4.55
CA TYR A 14 -10.89 7.51 3.16
C TYR A 14 -12.04 7.95 2.25
N GLU A 15 -11.70 8.60 1.15
CA GLU A 15 -12.66 8.94 0.11
C GLU A 15 -12.44 8.05 -1.10
N MET A 16 -13.44 7.24 -1.43
CA MET A 16 -13.46 6.44 -2.65
C MET A 16 -13.62 7.37 -3.85
N LEU A 17 -12.64 7.32 -4.76
CA LEU A 17 -12.64 8.13 -5.98
C LEU A 17 -13.12 7.35 -7.19
N HIS A 18 -12.74 6.06 -7.28
CA HIS A 18 -13.10 5.19 -8.39
C HIS A 18 -12.95 3.72 -8.00
N GLY A 19 -13.75 2.85 -8.60
CA GLY A 19 -13.66 1.41 -8.41
C GLY A 19 -14.18 0.68 -9.64
N TYR A 20 -13.41 -0.27 -10.16
CA TYR A 20 -13.89 -1.16 -11.21
C TYR A 20 -13.18 -2.51 -11.15
N GLU A 21 -13.84 -3.52 -11.71
CA GLU A 21 -13.29 -4.84 -11.92
C GLU A 21 -13.38 -5.16 -13.41
N ASN A 22 -12.31 -5.73 -13.96
CA ASN A 22 -12.33 -6.34 -15.28
C ASN A 22 -11.89 -7.80 -15.17
N GLY A 23 -11.85 -8.52 -16.29
CA GLY A 23 -11.48 -9.94 -16.30
C GLY A 23 -10.08 -10.30 -15.79
N THR A 24 -9.25 -9.31 -15.44
CA THR A 24 -7.87 -9.53 -14.96
C THR A 24 -7.58 -8.90 -13.60
N HIS A 25 -8.18 -7.76 -13.28
CA HIS A 25 -7.81 -6.98 -12.10
C HIS A 25 -9.02 -6.23 -11.55
N THR A 26 -8.99 -6.02 -10.23
CA THR A 26 -9.83 -5.05 -9.53
C THR A 26 -8.99 -3.83 -9.22
N VAL A 27 -9.48 -2.65 -9.59
CA VAL A 27 -8.81 -1.38 -9.35
C VAL A 27 -9.68 -0.56 -8.41
N ILE A 28 -9.08 -0.14 -7.30
CA ILE A 28 -9.68 0.76 -6.33
C ILE A 28 -8.79 1.99 -6.24
N ARG A 29 -9.38 3.17 -6.44
CA ARG A 29 -8.71 4.45 -6.26
C ARG A 29 -9.39 5.20 -5.14
N PHE A 30 -8.60 5.63 -4.16
CA PHE A 30 -9.06 6.43 -3.04
C PHE A 30 -8.10 7.58 -2.77
N ARG A 31 -8.53 8.54 -1.94
CA ARG A 31 -7.66 9.51 -1.29
C ARG A 31 -7.88 9.49 0.21
N ARG A 32 -6.83 9.83 0.96
CA ARG A 32 -6.83 9.99 2.41
C ARG A 32 -5.93 11.17 2.73
N ARG A 33 -6.23 11.94 3.77
CA ARG A 33 -5.31 12.97 4.26
C ARG A 33 -4.06 12.29 4.84
N TYR A 34 -2.92 12.99 4.81
CA TYR A 34 -1.71 12.52 5.50
C TYR A 34 -1.90 12.49 7.01
N ASP A 35 -2.66 13.46 7.53
CA ASP A 35 -3.08 13.56 8.92
C ASP A 35 -4.61 13.72 8.95
N THR A 36 -5.30 12.72 9.49
CA THR A 36 -6.76 12.65 9.57
C THR A 36 -7.28 13.27 10.87
N CYS A 37 -6.39 13.51 11.84
CA CYS A 37 -6.72 13.91 13.21
C CYS A 37 -7.56 12.88 13.99
N ASP A 38 -7.71 11.64 13.50
CA ASP A 38 -8.23 10.51 14.28
C ASP A 38 -7.08 9.87 15.08
N SER A 39 -7.27 9.70 16.39
CA SER A 39 -6.28 9.10 17.29
C SER A 39 -6.00 7.61 17.03
N ASN A 40 -6.91 6.92 16.34
CA ASN A 40 -6.75 5.51 15.97
C ASN A 40 -5.96 5.32 14.67
N ASP A 41 -5.67 6.42 13.99
CA ASP A 41 -5.11 6.44 12.65
C ASP A 41 -3.59 6.65 12.66
N TYR A 42 -2.90 5.99 11.73
CA TYR A 42 -1.47 6.26 11.52
C TYR A 42 -1.27 7.51 10.66
N ARG A 43 -0.58 8.51 11.21
CA ARG A 43 -0.16 9.70 10.47
C ARG A 43 0.88 9.32 9.42
N ILE A 44 0.66 9.76 8.17
CA ILE A 44 1.65 9.62 7.10
C ILE A 44 2.64 10.77 7.25
N THR A 45 3.88 10.46 7.60
CA THR A 45 4.97 11.42 7.81
C THR A 45 5.99 11.36 6.68
N ASN A 46 6.97 12.27 6.73
CA ASN A 46 8.09 12.30 5.80
C ASN A 46 9.13 11.17 6.04
N ASP A 47 8.73 10.08 6.69
CA ASP A 47 9.57 8.93 6.96
C ASP A 47 9.14 7.75 6.08
N THR A 48 9.97 6.71 6.04
CA THR A 48 9.60 5.44 5.43
C THR A 48 8.48 4.79 6.26
N MET A 49 7.37 4.46 5.61
CA MET A 49 6.24 3.77 6.22
C MET A 49 6.18 2.32 5.77
N ARG A 50 5.78 1.43 6.68
CA ARG A 50 5.53 0.03 6.35
C ARG A 50 4.07 -0.15 5.98
N VAL A 51 3.80 -0.39 4.70
CA VAL A 51 2.47 -0.72 4.18
C VAL A 51 2.25 -2.21 4.30
N LEU A 52 1.12 -2.61 4.90
CA LEU A 52 0.68 -3.99 5.00
C LEU A 52 -0.39 -4.26 3.95
N TYR A 53 -0.40 -5.47 3.40
CA TYR A 53 -1.46 -5.89 2.48
C TYR A 53 -1.88 -7.32 2.77
N SER A 54 -3.14 -7.61 2.46
CA SER A 54 -3.68 -8.96 2.41
C SER A 54 -4.84 -9.04 1.44
N TYR A 55 -5.11 -10.22 0.90
CA TYR A 55 -6.21 -10.45 -0.02
C TYR A 55 -6.70 -11.89 0.06
N HIS A 56 -7.86 -12.16 -0.53
CA HIS A 56 -8.42 -13.51 -0.62
C HIS A 56 -8.63 -13.88 -2.09
N ALA A 57 -8.46 -15.16 -2.44
CA ALA A 57 -8.57 -15.63 -3.82
C ALA A 57 -10.04 -15.71 -4.29
N THR A 58 -10.98 -15.82 -3.36
CA THR A 58 -12.41 -15.84 -3.65
C THR A 58 -13.10 -14.64 -3.01
N LYS A 59 -14.17 -14.17 -3.63
CA LYS A 59 -15.08 -13.21 -3.00
C LYS A 59 -15.74 -13.88 -1.79
N SER A 60 -15.85 -13.14 -0.69
CA SER A 60 -16.66 -13.58 0.45
C SER A 60 -18.11 -13.25 0.12
N GLU A 61 -18.95 -14.28 0.03
CA GLU A 61 -20.40 -14.13 -0.16
C GLU A 61 -21.11 -13.71 1.15
N LEU A 62 -20.38 -13.73 2.28
CA LEU A 62 -20.90 -13.33 3.58
C LEU A 62 -20.64 -11.85 3.81
N ALA A 63 -21.70 -11.05 3.63
CA ALA A 63 -21.70 -9.65 4.02
C ALA A 63 -21.33 -9.53 5.51
N GLY A 64 -20.16 -8.97 5.80
CA GLY A 64 -19.72 -8.66 7.15
C GLY A 64 -18.76 -9.66 7.82
N SER A 65 -18.29 -10.71 7.12
CA SER A 65 -17.18 -11.53 7.63
C SER A 65 -16.02 -11.64 6.63
N LEU A 66 -14.82 -11.32 7.11
CA LEU A 66 -13.56 -11.42 6.38
C LEU A 66 -12.82 -12.72 6.79
N PRO A 67 -12.86 -13.79 5.96
CA PRO A 67 -12.14 -15.01 6.27
C PRO A 67 -10.63 -14.75 6.32
N TYR A 68 -9.91 -15.57 7.08
CA TYR A 68 -8.46 -15.48 7.16
C TYR A 68 -7.81 -15.61 5.77
N HIS A 69 -7.02 -14.61 5.39
CA HIS A 69 -6.34 -14.52 4.08
C HIS A 69 -5.30 -15.63 3.83
N GLY A 70 -5.03 -16.51 4.81
CA GLY A 70 -4.04 -17.57 4.70
C GLY A 70 -2.60 -17.05 4.88
N PRO A 71 -1.62 -17.97 4.97
CA PRO A 71 -0.22 -17.60 5.20
C PRO A 71 0.47 -16.95 3.98
N HIS A 72 -0.08 -17.13 2.77
CA HIS A 72 0.56 -16.73 1.51
C HIS A 72 -0.03 -15.48 0.85
N HIS A 73 -1.26 -15.06 1.17
CA HIS A 73 -1.89 -13.86 0.58
C HIS A 73 -1.78 -12.64 1.49
N ARG A 74 -0.57 -12.40 2.00
CA ARG A 74 -0.27 -11.27 2.88
C ARG A 74 1.18 -10.85 2.74
N GLY A 75 1.48 -9.63 3.14
CA GLY A 75 2.85 -9.15 3.17
C GLY A 75 2.97 -7.74 3.69
N SER A 76 4.18 -7.22 3.57
CA SER A 76 4.50 -5.85 3.94
C SER A 76 5.58 -5.29 3.03
N VAL A 77 5.47 -4.02 2.68
CA VAL A 77 6.46 -3.28 1.90
C VAL A 77 6.76 -1.95 2.58
N SER A 78 8.04 -1.58 2.63
CA SER A 78 8.44 -0.26 3.13
C SER A 78 8.43 0.72 1.97
N LEU A 79 7.63 1.78 2.08
CA LEU A 79 7.43 2.80 1.06
C LEU A 79 7.67 4.18 1.65
N TYR A 80 8.22 5.07 0.84
CA TYR A 80 8.29 6.49 1.15
C TYR A 80 7.15 7.20 0.40
N LEU A 81 6.07 7.53 1.13
CA LEU A 81 4.79 7.96 0.54
C LEU A 81 4.71 9.46 0.21
N PHE A 82 5.72 10.24 0.62
CA PHE A 82 5.84 11.66 0.29
C PHE A 82 6.52 11.89 -1.07
N ASP A 83 7.26 10.91 -1.58
CA ASP A 83 7.87 11.04 -2.90
C ASP A 83 6.81 10.87 -3.98
N ARG A 84 6.57 11.98 -4.69
CA ARG A 84 5.89 11.90 -5.97
C ARG A 84 6.97 11.55 -6.96
N LEU A 85 7.04 10.26 -7.33
CA LEU A 85 7.78 9.72 -8.48
C LEU A 85 8.71 10.79 -9.04
N ASN A 86 9.92 10.90 -8.48
CA ASN A 86 10.95 11.77 -9.03
C ASN A 86 10.87 11.60 -10.55
N LEU A 87 10.43 12.67 -11.24
CA LEU A 87 10.45 12.77 -12.68
C LEU A 87 11.89 12.41 -13.00
N GLN A 88 12.08 11.21 -13.55
CA GLN A 88 13.42 10.68 -13.72
C GLN A 88 14.14 11.66 -14.63
N GLU A 89 15.00 12.49 -14.04
CA GLU A 89 15.76 13.45 -14.81
C GLU A 89 16.56 12.62 -15.81
N SER A 90 16.39 12.93 -17.09
CA SER A 90 17.07 12.21 -18.15
C SER A 90 18.57 12.32 -17.90
N ILE A 91 19.24 11.19 -17.75
CA ILE A 91 20.70 11.15 -17.60
C ILE A 91 21.30 11.75 -18.89
N PRO A 92 22.15 12.79 -18.81
CA PRO A 92 22.78 13.38 -19.99
C PRO A 92 23.59 12.35 -20.78
N GLU A 93 23.60 12.46 -22.12
CA GLU A 93 24.30 11.51 -23.02
C GLU A 93 25.79 11.34 -22.72
N LYS A 94 26.44 12.35 -22.13
CA LYS A 94 27.88 12.35 -21.81
C LYS A 94 28.19 11.89 -20.38
N THR A 95 27.23 11.26 -19.71
CA THR A 95 27.44 10.73 -18.37
C THR A 95 28.40 9.54 -18.45
N LEU A 96 29.50 9.62 -17.71
CA LEU A 96 30.44 8.52 -17.55
C LEU A 96 30.02 7.69 -16.33
N THR A 97 29.98 6.36 -16.50
CA THR A 97 29.62 5.41 -15.44
C THR A 97 30.83 4.56 -15.10
N TRP A 98 31.10 4.38 -13.81
CA TRP A 98 32.16 3.50 -13.32
C TRP A 98 31.59 2.53 -12.29
N ASP A 99 31.82 1.24 -12.51
CA ASP A 99 31.47 0.20 -11.56
C ASP A 99 32.63 -0.04 -10.59
N LEU A 100 32.40 0.22 -9.30
CA LEU A 100 33.34 -0.16 -8.25
C LEU A 100 33.08 -1.60 -7.85
N LYS A 101 34.07 -2.47 -8.09
CA LYS A 101 34.04 -3.88 -7.67
C LYS A 101 35.21 -4.15 -6.75
N THR A 102 34.94 -4.87 -5.66
CA THR A 102 36.01 -5.37 -4.79
C THR A 102 36.55 -6.67 -5.38
N SER A 103 37.86 -6.90 -5.29
CA SER A 103 38.43 -8.22 -5.56
C SER A 103 38.13 -9.12 -4.36
N VAL A 104 37.41 -10.22 -4.58
CA VAL A 104 37.31 -11.35 -3.64
C VAL A 104 38.27 -12.43 -4.12
#